data_AF-A0A511ZQI7-F1
#
_entry.id   AF-A0A511ZQI7-F1
#
_cell.length_a   1.000
_cell.length_b   1.000
_cell.length_c   1.000
_cell.angle_alpha   90.00
_cell.angle_beta   90.00
_cell.angle_gamma   90.00
#
_symmetry.space_group_name_H-M   'P 1'
#
loop_
_entity.id
_entity.type
_entity.pdbx_description
1 polymer ?
#
loop_
_entity_poly.entity_id
_entity_poly.type
_entity_poly.pdbx_seq_one_letter_code
_entity_poly.pdbx_strand_id
1 'polypeptide(L)'
;MKKFIFLVLIFLMLAACNNVEENTEMQEKESTDITEETDTVTSEEEEEKPTYQIGETAAITSDLYEFDYEVTVNDFQLTREVDEVPIEDYLIGAREEDRFAVVDVTIKNISDEAYVPNQMFSANFSAIDENGGDISDDEFFTGGDEELAPGEELTGHLVYLTDINYADTFVLKYELMSDQETHFELPNPEQ
;
A
#
# COMPACT_ATOMS: atom_id res chain seq x y z
N MET A 1 5.22 -48.54 8.97
CA MET A 1 6.43 -49.01 9.69
C MET A 1 7.65 -48.79 8.80
N LYS A 2 8.83 -48.60 9.42
CA LYS A 2 10.15 -48.24 8.85
C LYS A 2 10.30 -46.77 8.40
N LYS A 3 11.52 -46.25 8.62
CA LYS A 3 11.94 -44.84 8.68
C LYS A 3 13.26 -44.63 7.92
N PHE A 4 13.41 -43.51 7.20
CA PHE A 4 14.66 -42.77 6.83
C PHE A 4 14.19 -41.35 6.40
N ILE A 5 14.68 -40.18 6.82
CA ILE A 5 15.80 -39.72 7.67
C ILE A 5 17.19 -39.55 6.98
N PHE A 6 17.71 -38.31 7.02
CA PHE A 6 19.00 -37.76 6.51
C PHE A 6 19.15 -37.63 4.98
N LEU A 7 19.88 -36.63 4.43
CA LEU A 7 20.90 -35.73 5.00
C LEU A 7 20.89 -34.33 4.33
N VAL A 8 21.26 -33.27 5.07
CA VAL A 8 21.56 -31.91 4.57
C VAL A 8 22.98 -31.85 3.99
N LEU A 9 23.21 -31.04 2.94
CA LEU A 9 24.55 -30.52 2.65
C LEU A 9 24.51 -29.07 2.16
N ILE A 10 25.13 -28.17 2.93
CA ILE A 10 25.36 -26.76 2.59
C ILE A 10 26.73 -26.66 1.91
N PHE A 11 26.83 -25.88 0.83
CA PHE A 11 28.11 -25.44 0.28
C PHE A 11 28.19 -23.91 0.25
N LEU A 12 28.82 -23.36 1.29
CA LEU A 12 29.38 -22.01 1.29
C LEU A 12 30.77 -22.08 0.65
N MET A 13 30.99 -21.31 -0.42
CA MET A 13 32.33 -21.03 -0.97
C MET A 13 32.64 -19.54 -0.74
N LEU A 14 33.34 -19.25 0.36
CA LEU A 14 34.04 -17.98 0.53
C LEU A 14 35.43 -18.10 -0.08
N ALA A 15 35.68 -17.35 -1.15
CA ALA A 15 37.01 -16.98 -1.61
C ALA A 15 36.93 -15.49 -1.98
N ALA A 16 37.49 -14.51 -1.26
CA ALA A 16 38.79 -14.34 -0.59
C ALA A 16 39.68 -13.38 -1.40
N CYS A 17 40.20 -12.36 -0.69
CA CYS A 17 41.47 -11.69 -0.98
C CYS A 17 41.55 -10.79 -2.24
N ASN A 18 42.33 -9.69 -2.27
CA ASN A 18 43.09 -8.99 -1.22
C ASN A 18 43.63 -7.63 -1.76
N ASN A 19 44.18 -6.82 -0.85
CA ASN A 19 45.22 -5.81 -1.00
C ASN A 19 44.84 -4.36 -1.37
N VAL A 20 44.91 -3.54 -0.32
CA VAL A 20 45.26 -2.12 -0.35
C VAL A 20 46.80 -1.99 -0.29
N GLU A 21 47.39 -1.09 -1.06
CA GLU A 21 48.69 -0.42 -0.83
C GLU A 21 48.80 0.72 -1.88
N GLU A 22 48.40 1.94 -1.55
CA GLU A 22 49.17 3.05 -0.94
C GLU A 22 50.12 3.83 -1.89
N ASN A 23 49.71 5.09 -2.16
CA ASN A 23 50.53 6.31 -2.29
C ASN A 23 51.52 6.48 -3.49
N THR A 24 51.40 7.60 -4.21
CA THR A 24 52.42 8.71 -4.19
C THR A 24 52.14 9.82 -5.24
N GLU A 25 52.35 11.06 -4.79
CA GLU A 25 52.61 12.31 -5.54
C GLU A 25 51.49 13.19 -6.13
N MET A 26 51.74 14.50 -6.01
CA MET A 26 50.87 15.63 -6.33
C MET A 26 51.17 16.19 -7.72
N GLN A 27 50.17 16.74 -8.40
CA GLN A 27 50.34 18.04 -9.05
C GLN A 27 49.00 18.73 -9.34
N GLU A 28 48.83 19.94 -8.82
CA GLU A 28 47.85 20.87 -9.37
C GLU A 28 48.27 21.28 -10.79
N LYS A 29 47.35 21.17 -11.75
CA LYS A 29 47.18 22.22 -12.75
C LYS A 29 45.80 22.18 -13.42
N GLU A 30 45.05 23.22 -13.09
CA GLU A 30 43.90 23.76 -13.80
C GLU A 30 44.03 23.69 -15.34
N SER A 31 43.03 23.10 -15.99
CA SER A 31 42.65 23.34 -17.39
C SER A 31 41.18 22.99 -17.55
N THR A 32 40.34 24.02 -17.64
CA THR A 32 38.90 23.91 -17.86
C THR A 32 38.62 23.44 -19.28
N ASP A 33 38.01 22.26 -19.42
CA ASP A 33 37.29 21.87 -20.64
C ASP A 33 36.11 20.98 -20.21
N ILE A 34 35.04 21.64 -19.75
CA ILE A 34 33.78 20.96 -19.47
C ILE A 34 33.05 20.85 -20.81
N THR A 35 33.13 19.67 -21.41
CA THR A 35 32.23 19.30 -22.50
C THR A 35 30.80 19.34 -21.96
N GLU A 36 29.96 20.20 -22.54
CA GLU A 36 28.51 20.15 -22.33
C GLU A 36 27.97 18.87 -23.00
N GLU A 37 28.06 17.73 -22.30
CA GLU A 37 27.13 16.63 -22.55
C GLU A 37 25.79 17.01 -21.91
N THR A 38 24.78 17.11 -22.76
CA THR A 38 23.43 17.46 -22.36
C THR A 38 22.82 16.28 -21.60
N ASP A 39 22.99 16.28 -20.28
CA ASP A 39 22.08 15.56 -19.39
C ASP A 39 20.71 16.24 -19.49
N THR A 40 19.96 15.87 -20.55
CA THR A 40 18.51 15.84 -20.48
C THR A 40 18.18 14.87 -19.35
N VAL A 41 18.04 15.42 -18.15
CA VAL A 41 17.14 14.88 -17.14
C VAL A 41 15.79 14.82 -17.85
N THR A 42 15.47 13.65 -18.38
CA THR A 42 14.10 13.28 -18.66
C THR A 42 13.42 13.37 -17.30
N SER A 43 12.73 14.48 -17.07
CA SER A 43 11.64 14.45 -16.10
C SER A 43 10.73 13.39 -16.65
N GLU A 44 10.69 12.23 -15.99
CA GLU A 44 9.50 11.41 -16.04
C GLU A 44 8.38 12.37 -15.63
N GLU A 45 7.45 12.62 -16.55
CA GLU A 45 6.22 13.31 -16.20
C GLU A 45 5.52 12.32 -15.27
N GLU A 46 5.53 12.61 -13.96
CA GLU A 46 4.76 11.82 -12.99
C GLU A 46 3.31 11.84 -13.48
N GLU A 47 2.83 10.71 -14.00
CA GLU A 47 1.44 10.61 -14.45
C GLU A 47 0.54 10.87 -13.25
N GLU A 48 -0.26 11.92 -13.35
CA GLU A 48 -1.12 12.40 -12.27
C GLU A 48 -2.17 11.32 -11.97
N LYS A 49 -1.95 10.58 -10.87
CA LYS A 49 -2.80 9.47 -10.44
C LYS A 49 -4.23 9.98 -10.23
N PRO A 50 -5.26 9.25 -10.69
CA PRO A 50 -6.64 9.68 -10.53
C PRO A 50 -7.03 9.68 -9.04
N THR A 51 -7.32 10.87 -8.54
CA THR A 51 -7.73 11.12 -7.14
C THR A 51 -9.21 11.46 -7.04
N TYR A 52 -9.89 10.77 -6.13
CA TYR A 52 -11.31 10.89 -5.84
C TYR A 52 -11.54 11.38 -4.41
N GLN A 53 -12.73 11.92 -4.15
CA GLN A 53 -13.17 12.37 -2.83
C GLN A 53 -14.22 11.42 -2.22
N ILE A 54 -14.45 11.52 -0.92
CA ILE A 54 -15.52 10.78 -0.23
C ILE A 54 -16.87 11.08 -0.89
N GLY A 55 -17.62 10.02 -1.22
CA GLY A 55 -18.88 10.05 -1.95
C GLY A 55 -18.77 9.95 -3.47
N GLU A 56 -17.55 9.99 -4.02
CA GLU A 56 -17.29 9.70 -5.44
C GLU A 56 -17.03 8.21 -5.68
N THR A 57 -17.24 7.78 -6.93
CA THR A 57 -17.07 6.38 -7.35
C THR A 57 -15.97 6.31 -8.41
N ALA A 58 -14.94 5.50 -8.16
CA ALA A 58 -13.92 5.14 -9.13
C ALA A 58 -14.26 3.81 -9.79
N ALA A 59 -13.95 3.67 -11.08
CA ALA A 59 -13.93 2.39 -11.79
C ALA A 59 -12.46 1.99 -11.99
N ILE A 60 -12.09 0.79 -11.55
CA ILE A 60 -10.71 0.34 -11.38
C ILE A 60 -10.54 -1.01 -12.10
N THR A 61 -9.45 -1.14 -12.86
CA THR A 61 -9.01 -2.41 -13.46
C THR A 61 -7.95 -3.01 -12.54
N SER A 62 -8.09 -4.26 -12.10
CA SER A 62 -6.99 -4.93 -11.41
C SER A 62 -6.01 -5.54 -12.40
N ASP A 63 -4.84 -4.91 -12.57
CA ASP A 63 -3.77 -5.39 -13.47
C ASP A 63 -3.23 -6.77 -13.06
N LEU A 64 -3.29 -7.11 -11.76
CA LEU A 64 -2.79 -8.39 -11.24
C LEU A 64 -3.74 -9.56 -11.50
N TYR A 65 -5.05 -9.29 -11.52
CA TYR A 65 -6.10 -10.31 -11.56
C TYR A 65 -7.01 -10.24 -12.80
N GLU A 66 -6.80 -9.26 -13.69
CA GLU A 66 -7.49 -9.08 -14.98
C GLU A 66 -9.02 -8.91 -14.87
N PHE A 67 -9.52 -8.17 -13.86
CA PHE A 67 -10.96 -7.87 -13.71
C PHE A 67 -11.26 -6.41 -13.32
N ASP A 68 -12.49 -5.97 -13.65
CA ASP A 68 -12.99 -4.61 -13.42
C ASP A 68 -13.90 -4.54 -12.18
N TYR A 69 -13.76 -3.49 -11.38
CA TYR A 69 -14.60 -3.21 -10.21
C TYR A 69 -14.88 -1.70 -10.04
N GLU A 70 -15.97 -1.35 -9.35
CA GLU A 70 -16.19 0.04 -8.89
C GLU A 70 -16.00 0.11 -7.37
N VAL A 71 -15.38 1.20 -6.88
CA VAL A 71 -15.26 1.51 -5.45
C VAL A 71 -15.86 2.88 -5.17
N THR A 72 -16.68 2.97 -4.13
CA THR A 72 -17.14 4.23 -3.54
C THR A 72 -16.70 4.27 -2.09
N VAL A 73 -15.92 5.27 -1.69
CA VAL A 73 -15.72 5.58 -0.26
C VAL A 73 -16.93 6.37 0.22
N ASN A 74 -17.71 5.81 1.14
CA ASN A 74 -18.94 6.40 1.66
C ASN A 74 -18.69 7.35 2.83
N ASP A 75 -17.78 6.99 3.74
CA ASP A 75 -17.43 7.75 4.95
C ASP A 75 -16.01 7.40 5.43
N PHE A 76 -15.45 8.24 6.30
CA PHE A 76 -14.16 8.02 6.95
C PHE A 76 -14.16 8.55 8.38
N GLN A 77 -13.77 7.71 9.34
CA GLN A 77 -13.73 8.08 10.76
C GLN A 77 -12.45 7.55 11.44
N LEU A 78 -12.01 8.29 12.45
CA LEU A 78 -11.00 7.84 13.41
C LEU A 78 -11.69 7.49 14.73
N THR A 79 -11.59 6.24 15.18
CA THR A 79 -12.26 5.75 16.39
C THR A 79 -11.33 4.94 17.30
N ARG A 80 -11.75 4.62 18.52
CA ARG A 80 -11.09 3.66 19.41
C ARG A 80 -11.81 2.31 19.52
N GLU A 81 -13.01 2.22 18.96
CA GLU A 81 -13.86 1.04 18.97
C GLU A 81 -14.56 0.94 17.61
N VAL A 82 -14.53 -0.25 17.01
CA VAL A 82 -15.21 -0.59 15.75
C VAL A 82 -15.84 -1.97 15.93
N ASP A 83 -17.11 -2.12 15.54
CA ASP A 83 -17.90 -3.35 15.71
C ASP A 83 -17.85 -3.99 17.12
N GLU A 84 -17.97 -3.14 18.16
CA GLU A 84 -17.85 -3.49 19.59
C GLU A 84 -16.44 -3.98 20.02
N VAL A 85 -15.43 -3.91 19.14
CA VAL A 85 -14.04 -4.31 19.40
C VAL A 85 -13.17 -3.08 19.72
N PRO A 86 -12.53 -3.03 20.91
CA PRO A 86 -11.69 -1.91 21.31
C PRO A 86 -10.24 -2.04 20.79
N ILE A 87 -9.59 -0.90 20.55
CA ILE A 87 -8.20 -0.85 20.04
C ILE A 87 -7.18 -1.52 20.97
N GLU A 88 -7.45 -1.59 22.27
CA GLU A 88 -6.63 -2.29 23.25
C GLU A 88 -6.48 -3.79 23.00
N ASP A 89 -7.37 -4.42 22.24
CA ASP A 89 -7.27 -5.84 21.87
C ASP A 89 -6.23 -6.09 20.75
N TYR A 90 -5.92 -5.06 19.94
CA TYR A 90 -4.89 -5.09 18.89
C TYR A 90 -3.56 -4.51 19.37
N LEU A 91 -3.61 -3.40 20.09
CA LEU A 91 -2.44 -2.62 20.48
C LEU A 91 -2.23 -2.67 22.00
N ILE A 92 -1.34 -3.58 22.43
CA ILE A 92 -0.97 -3.72 23.85
C ILE A 92 -0.35 -2.41 24.35
N GLY A 93 -1.09 -1.71 25.21
CA GLY A 93 -0.67 -0.42 25.76
C GLY A 93 -1.03 0.77 24.87
N ALA A 94 -2.10 0.65 24.06
CA ALA A 94 -2.69 1.74 23.30
C ALA A 94 -2.77 3.03 24.12
N ARG A 95 -2.24 4.10 23.54
CA ARG A 95 -2.21 5.48 24.05
C ARG A 95 -3.52 6.18 23.71
N GLU A 96 -3.74 7.39 24.21
CA GLU A 96 -5.00 8.14 23.99
C GLU A 96 -5.14 8.63 22.54
N GLU A 97 -4.01 8.80 21.85
CA GLU A 97 -3.87 9.25 20.48
C GLU A 97 -4.03 8.13 19.42
N ASP A 98 -3.85 6.86 19.79
CA ASP A 98 -3.99 5.71 18.88
C ASP A 98 -5.47 5.54 18.43
N ARG A 99 -5.68 5.22 17.15
CA ARG A 99 -6.99 5.11 16.49
C ARG A 99 -7.05 3.91 15.56
N PHE A 100 -8.25 3.36 15.40
CA PHE A 100 -8.64 2.72 14.15
C PHE A 100 -8.98 3.82 13.13
N ALA A 101 -8.37 3.74 11.95
CA ALA A 101 -8.89 4.39 10.76
C ALA A 101 -9.89 3.44 10.11
N VAL A 102 -11.16 3.86 10.06
CA VAL A 102 -12.26 3.07 9.50
C VAL A 102 -12.75 3.78 8.24
N VAL A 103 -12.61 3.13 7.09
CA VAL A 103 -13.09 3.62 5.80
C VAL A 103 -14.29 2.77 5.38
N ASP A 104 -15.46 3.41 5.29
CA ASP A 104 -16.69 2.74 4.88
C ASP A 104 -16.73 2.68 3.35
N VAL A 105 -16.60 1.49 2.77
CA VAL A 105 -16.55 1.32 1.31
C VAL A 105 -17.75 0.55 0.78
N THR A 106 -18.19 0.91 -0.43
CA THR A 106 -19.06 0.09 -1.26
C THR A 106 -18.28 -0.34 -2.48
N ILE A 107 -18.18 -1.66 -2.70
CA ILE A 107 -17.45 -2.25 -3.81
C ILE A 107 -18.44 -3.00 -4.71
N LYS A 108 -18.28 -2.86 -6.02
CA LYS A 108 -19.13 -3.49 -7.02
C LYS A 108 -18.31 -4.31 -7.99
N ASN A 109 -18.77 -5.52 -8.28
CA ASN A 109 -18.23 -6.29 -9.39
C ASN A 109 -18.85 -5.80 -10.71
N ILE A 110 -18.04 -5.21 -11.60
CA ILE A 110 -18.47 -4.82 -12.95
C ILE A 110 -17.85 -5.70 -14.07
N SER A 111 -17.05 -6.69 -13.70
CA SER A 111 -16.53 -7.74 -14.59
C SER A 111 -17.58 -8.80 -14.94
N ASP A 112 -17.22 -9.80 -15.74
CA ASP A 112 -18.07 -10.95 -16.08
C ASP A 112 -17.74 -12.25 -15.31
N GLU A 113 -16.72 -12.22 -14.43
CA GLU A 113 -16.38 -13.32 -13.52
C GLU A 113 -16.68 -12.96 -12.05
N ALA A 114 -16.84 -13.96 -11.19
CA ALA A 114 -17.05 -13.76 -9.76
C ALA A 114 -15.72 -13.90 -8.99
N TYR A 115 -15.53 -13.10 -7.95
CA TYR A 115 -14.30 -13.08 -7.15
C TYR A 115 -14.60 -12.99 -5.65
N VAL A 116 -13.58 -13.24 -4.82
CA VAL A 116 -13.66 -13.06 -3.36
C VAL A 116 -12.87 -11.80 -2.98
N PRO A 117 -13.52 -10.71 -2.53
CA PRO A 117 -12.89 -9.42 -2.23
C PRO A 117 -11.59 -9.50 -1.43
N ASN A 118 -11.59 -10.17 -0.26
CA ASN A 118 -10.42 -10.25 0.64
C ASN A 118 -9.25 -11.09 0.06
N GLN A 119 -9.46 -11.78 -1.07
CA GLN A 119 -8.40 -12.54 -1.74
C GLN A 119 -7.78 -11.78 -2.92
N MET A 120 -8.45 -10.73 -3.42
CA MET A 120 -8.10 -10.09 -4.70
C MET A 120 -8.04 -8.55 -4.64
N PHE A 121 -8.54 -7.91 -3.60
CA PHE A 121 -8.35 -6.47 -3.39
C PHE A 121 -7.14 -6.17 -2.51
N SER A 122 -6.50 -5.04 -2.79
CA SER A 122 -5.44 -4.47 -1.96
C SER A 122 -5.66 -2.96 -1.82
N ALA A 123 -6.44 -2.59 -0.81
CA ALA A 123 -6.66 -1.20 -0.43
C ALA A 123 -5.60 -0.80 0.62
N ASN A 124 -4.72 0.12 0.25
CA ASN A 124 -3.55 0.51 1.02
C ASN A 124 -3.76 1.91 1.63
N PHE A 125 -3.61 2.05 2.94
CA PHE A 125 -3.84 3.30 3.67
C PHE A 125 -2.53 3.96 4.11
N SER A 126 -2.39 5.28 3.92
CA SER A 126 -1.20 6.03 4.35
C SER A 126 -1.47 7.52 4.55
N ALA A 127 -0.44 8.29 4.92
CA ALA A 127 -0.44 9.74 4.71
C ALA A 127 -0.35 10.06 3.21
N ILE A 128 -0.86 11.22 2.78
CA ILE A 128 -0.92 11.62 1.37
C ILE A 128 0.45 11.75 0.69
N ASP A 129 1.52 12.01 1.44
CA ASP A 129 2.90 12.18 0.95
C ASP A 129 3.75 10.89 0.99
N GLU A 130 3.16 9.76 1.40
CA GLU A 130 3.84 8.47 1.46
C GLU A 130 3.59 7.63 0.19
N ASN A 131 4.62 6.91 -0.28
CA ASN A 131 4.49 6.04 -1.46
C ASN A 131 3.93 4.64 -1.14
N GLY A 132 3.98 4.22 0.12
CA GLY A 132 3.47 2.92 0.57
C GLY A 132 2.05 3.00 1.12
N GLY A 133 1.70 2.02 1.94
CA GLY A 133 0.54 2.03 2.83
C GLY A 133 0.45 0.73 3.61
N ASP A 134 -0.36 0.74 4.67
CA ASP A 134 -0.76 -0.45 5.40
C ASP A 134 -1.97 -1.11 4.73
N ILE A 135 -2.10 -2.43 4.85
CA ILE A 135 -3.29 -3.18 4.39
C ILE A 135 -4.35 -3.25 5.49
N SER A 136 -5.61 -3.42 5.08
CA SER A 136 -6.75 -3.54 6.00
C SER A 136 -6.68 -4.82 6.83
N ASP A 137 -7.30 -4.79 8.01
CA ASP A 137 -7.60 -6.02 8.75
C ASP A 137 -8.93 -6.61 8.26
N ASP A 138 -8.84 -7.71 7.53
CA ASP A 138 -9.96 -8.36 6.83
C ASP A 138 -11.09 -8.82 7.78
N GLU A 139 -10.82 -8.98 9.08
CA GLU A 139 -11.84 -9.45 10.02
C GLU A 139 -12.98 -8.46 10.26
N PHE A 140 -12.77 -7.17 9.95
CA PHE A 140 -13.82 -6.15 9.93
C PHE A 140 -14.57 -6.08 8.59
N PHE A 141 -14.09 -6.76 7.55
CA PHE A 141 -14.75 -6.90 6.26
C PHE A 141 -15.20 -8.34 5.98
N THR A 142 -15.93 -8.93 6.94
CA THR A 142 -16.39 -10.33 6.90
C THR A 142 -17.16 -10.73 5.63
N GLY A 143 -17.91 -9.79 5.02
CA GLY A 143 -18.58 -10.04 3.74
C GLY A 143 -17.63 -10.21 2.55
N GLY A 144 -16.40 -9.74 2.67
CA GLY A 144 -15.35 -9.87 1.65
C GLY A 144 -14.73 -11.26 1.56
N ASP A 145 -15.07 -12.18 2.47
CA ASP A 145 -14.72 -13.60 2.38
C ASP A 145 -15.70 -14.40 1.50
N GLU A 146 -16.84 -13.82 1.11
CA GLU A 146 -17.84 -14.43 0.24
C GLU A 146 -17.60 -14.07 -1.25
N GLU A 147 -18.15 -14.90 -2.15
CA GLU A 147 -18.02 -14.71 -3.60
C GLU A 147 -19.00 -13.61 -4.08
N LEU A 148 -18.46 -12.52 -4.63
CA LEU A 148 -19.22 -11.39 -5.17
C LEU A 148 -19.47 -11.59 -6.67
N ALA A 149 -20.72 -11.85 -7.07
CA ALA A 149 -21.04 -12.16 -8.45
C ALA A 149 -21.11 -10.92 -9.36
N PRO A 150 -20.98 -11.07 -10.69
CA PRO A 150 -21.11 -9.98 -11.66
C PRO A 150 -22.37 -9.11 -11.46
N GLY A 151 -22.14 -7.82 -11.26
CA GLY A 151 -23.17 -6.80 -11.03
C GLY A 151 -23.66 -6.67 -9.57
N GLU A 152 -23.14 -7.47 -8.64
CA GLU A 152 -23.45 -7.35 -7.21
C GLU A 152 -22.59 -6.29 -6.51
N GLU A 153 -23.12 -5.76 -5.40
CA GLU A 153 -22.52 -4.71 -4.57
C GLU A 153 -22.38 -5.22 -3.13
N LEU A 154 -21.24 -4.92 -2.49
CA LEU A 154 -20.92 -5.23 -1.11
C LEU A 154 -20.48 -3.96 -0.39
N THR A 155 -21.01 -3.72 0.81
CA THR A 155 -20.61 -2.58 1.67
C THR A 155 -20.00 -3.11 2.97
N GLY A 156 -18.97 -2.43 3.48
CA GLY A 156 -18.37 -2.74 4.78
C GLY A 156 -17.17 -1.85 5.12
N HIS A 157 -16.40 -2.26 6.13
CA HIS A 157 -15.37 -1.44 6.76
C HIS A 157 -13.97 -1.94 6.40
N LEU A 158 -13.15 -1.07 5.80
CA LEU A 158 -11.70 -1.27 5.74
C LEU A 158 -11.08 -0.62 6.98
N VAL A 159 -10.43 -1.43 7.82
CA VAL A 159 -9.93 -0.99 9.13
C VAL A 159 -8.42 -1.08 9.19
N TYR A 160 -7.78 0.01 9.64
CA TYR A 160 -6.34 0.16 9.78
C TYR A 160 -6.00 0.73 11.16
N LEU A 161 -4.76 0.54 11.64
CA LEU A 161 -4.26 1.18 12.87
C LEU A 161 -3.50 2.46 12.53
N THR A 162 -3.78 3.56 13.25
CA THR A 162 -3.11 4.85 13.06
C THR A 162 -3.08 5.70 14.33
N ASP A 163 -2.63 6.96 14.23
CA ASP A 163 -2.60 7.97 15.29
C ASP A 163 -3.41 9.19 14.82
N ILE A 164 -4.17 9.82 15.72
CA ILE A 164 -4.94 11.05 15.45
C ILE A 164 -4.07 12.20 14.88
N ASN A 165 -2.77 12.22 15.19
CA ASN A 165 -1.81 13.22 14.74
C ASN A 165 -0.92 12.74 13.57
N TYR A 166 -1.24 11.61 12.93
CA TYR A 166 -0.38 11.01 11.90
C TYR A 166 -0.24 11.90 10.66
N ALA A 167 -1.37 12.42 10.16
CA ALA A 167 -1.43 13.28 8.97
C ALA A 167 -2.62 14.26 9.03
N ASP A 168 -2.54 15.35 8.27
CA ASP A 168 -3.67 16.26 8.03
C ASP A 168 -4.68 15.65 7.03
N THR A 169 -4.17 14.87 6.07
CA THR A 169 -4.94 14.13 5.07
C THR A 169 -4.33 12.75 4.88
N PHE A 170 -5.16 11.71 4.96
CA PHE A 170 -4.83 10.34 4.61
C PHE A 170 -5.25 10.04 3.18
N VAL A 171 -4.77 8.92 2.64
CA VAL A 171 -5.15 8.44 1.31
C VAL A 171 -5.39 6.93 1.35
N LEU A 172 -6.46 6.49 0.70
CA LEU A 172 -6.71 5.08 0.38
C LEU A 172 -6.32 4.82 -1.08
N LYS A 173 -5.46 3.84 -1.31
CA LYS A 173 -4.87 3.54 -2.62
C LYS A 173 -5.22 2.14 -3.08
N TYR A 174 -5.69 2.03 -4.31
CA TYR A 174 -5.92 0.78 -5.02
C TYR A 174 -4.85 0.61 -6.11
N GLU A 175 -4.53 -0.64 -6.46
CA GLU A 175 -3.56 -1.00 -7.51
C GLU A 175 -2.18 -0.29 -7.36
N LEU A 176 -1.67 -0.25 -6.12
CA LEU A 176 -0.43 0.44 -5.76
C LEU A 176 0.77 0.02 -6.63
N MET A 177 1.53 1.00 -7.12
CA MET A 177 2.68 0.83 -8.03
C MET A 177 2.35 0.29 -9.43
N SER A 178 1.10 0.45 -9.89
CA SER A 178 0.67 0.14 -11.27
C SER A 178 0.24 1.40 -12.03
N ASP A 179 0.04 1.25 -13.34
CA ASP A 179 -0.54 2.28 -14.21
C ASP A 179 -2.06 2.48 -13.95
N GLN A 180 -2.67 1.65 -13.08
CA GLN A 180 -4.06 1.76 -12.62
C GLN A 180 -4.19 2.33 -11.20
N GLU A 181 -3.08 2.79 -10.59
CA GLU A 181 -3.08 3.24 -9.20
C GLU A 181 -4.08 4.38 -8.96
N THR A 182 -5.09 4.12 -8.12
CA THR A 182 -6.24 5.01 -7.90
C THR A 182 -6.31 5.44 -6.46
N HIS A 183 -6.50 6.74 -6.21
CA HIS A 183 -6.46 7.35 -4.88
C HIS A 183 -7.83 7.85 -4.43
N PHE A 184 -8.15 7.71 -3.15
CA PHE A 184 -9.21 8.46 -2.47
C PHE A 184 -8.60 9.31 -1.36
N GLU A 185 -8.80 10.62 -1.40
CA GLU A 185 -8.40 11.52 -0.32
C GLU A 185 -9.37 11.40 0.87
N LEU A 186 -8.78 11.25 2.06
CA LEU A 186 -9.47 11.06 3.33
C LEU A 186 -9.01 12.16 4.30
N PRO A 187 -9.67 13.33 4.33
CA PRO A 187 -9.33 14.41 5.27
C PRO A 187 -9.41 13.92 6.72
N ASN A 188 -8.44 14.27 7.57
CA ASN A 188 -8.46 13.86 8.97
C ASN A 188 -9.67 14.51 9.68
N PRO A 189 -10.63 13.72 10.22
CA PRO A 189 -11.86 14.26 10.81
C PRO A 189 -11.65 14.97 12.16
N GLU A 190 -10.45 14.92 12.73
CA GLU A 190 -10.11 15.46 14.04
C GLU A 190 -9.36 16.81 13.99
N GLN A 191 -9.26 17.44 12.80
CA GLN A 191 -8.57 18.72 12.56
C GLN A 191 -9.48 19.89 12.13
#